data_AF-A0A8T4NH91-F1
#
_entry.id   AF-A0A8T4NH91-F1
#
_cell.length_a   1.000
_cell.length_b   1.000
_cell.length_c   1.000
_cell.angle_alpha   90.00
_cell.angle_beta   90.00
_cell.angle_gamma   90.00
#
_symmetry.space_group_name_H-M   'P 1'
#
loop_
_entity.id
_entity.type
_entity.pdbx_description
1 polymer ?
#
loop_
_entity_poly.entity_id
_entity_poly.type
_entity_poly.pdbx_seq_one_letter_code
_entity_poly.pdbx_strand_id
1 'polypeptide(L)'
;MKKGAIEMSIGTIVIIVLSMSMLILGMVLVKNIFSGASSNVLQMNDKVKDQINKLFVEDKRTVVYLPNQLAEIKQGEDWGVAFGVKNLQKGTVEAGRFHYEVKVSDPDVRTKCGIGERDIESWVKTGRADDMVIAPGQSYFGIARFLIPEGAPLCTVRFHVAVTKDNVAYATDFFDVEVLA
;
A
#
# COMPACT_ATOMS: atom_id res chain seq x y z
N MET A 1 -15.47 -51.11 33.75
CA MET A 1 -14.30 -50.37 33.22
C MET A 1 -14.55 -49.53 31.95
N LYS A 2 -15.72 -49.61 31.27
CA LYS A 2 -15.96 -48.87 30.01
C LYS A 2 -16.52 -47.44 30.12
N LYS A 3 -16.86 -46.93 31.32
CA LYS A 3 -17.45 -45.57 31.48
C LYS A 3 -16.42 -44.45 31.66
N GLY A 4 -15.38 -44.66 32.47
CA GLY A 4 -14.36 -43.62 32.73
C GLY A 4 -13.48 -43.25 31.53
N ALA A 5 -13.24 -44.20 30.60
CA ALA A 5 -12.49 -43.93 29.37
C ALA A 5 -13.31 -43.15 28.33
N ILE A 6 -14.65 -43.26 28.36
CA ILE A 6 -15.56 -42.54 27.46
C ILE A 6 -15.73 -41.09 27.91
N GLU A 7 -15.85 -40.83 29.21
CA GLU A 7 -15.93 -39.45 29.73
C GLU A 7 -14.64 -38.66 29.50
N MET A 8 -13.48 -39.32 29.61
CA MET A 8 -12.18 -38.69 29.33
C MET A 8 -11.98 -38.35 27.83
N SER A 9 -12.59 -39.12 26.92
CA SER A 9 -12.52 -38.87 25.47
C SER A 9 -13.48 -37.79 25.00
N ILE A 10 -14.65 -37.65 25.64
CA ILE A 10 -15.58 -36.54 25.35
C ILE A 10 -14.96 -35.20 25.78
N GLY A 11 -14.32 -35.14 26.95
CA GLY A 11 -13.67 -33.91 27.43
C GLY A 11 -12.57 -33.41 26.50
N THR A 12 -11.73 -34.31 25.98
CA THR A 12 -10.65 -33.93 25.05
C THR A 12 -11.19 -33.51 23.68
N ILE A 13 -12.23 -34.16 23.17
CA ILE A 13 -12.88 -33.75 21.91
C ILE A 13 -13.45 -32.34 22.02
N VAL A 14 -14.15 -32.04 23.12
CA VAL A 14 -14.73 -30.70 23.33
C VAL A 14 -13.63 -29.63 23.38
N ILE A 15 -12.51 -29.90 24.05
CA ILE A 15 -11.38 -28.96 24.12
C ILE A 15 -10.76 -28.73 22.74
N ILE A 16 -10.59 -29.78 21.93
CA ILE A 16 -10.04 -29.68 20.58
C ILE A 16 -10.94 -28.82 19.69
N VAL A 17 -12.26 -29.07 19.72
CA VAL A 17 -13.24 -28.32 18.91
C VAL A 17 -13.28 -26.85 19.33
N LEU A 18 -13.27 -26.57 20.64
CA LEU A 18 -13.21 -25.20 21.15
C LEU A 18 -11.92 -24.50 20.73
N SER A 19 -10.78 -25.19 20.82
CA SER A 19 -9.47 -24.63 20.44
C SER A 19 -9.40 -24.29 18.95
N MET A 20 -9.89 -25.18 18.08
CA MET A 20 -9.96 -24.93 16.64
C MET A 20 -10.90 -23.77 16.31
N SER A 21 -12.04 -23.68 17.00
CA SER A 21 -13.00 -22.59 16.83
C SER A 21 -12.42 -21.24 17.25
N MET A 22 -11.73 -21.18 18.39
CA MET A 22 -11.04 -19.97 18.86
C MET A 22 -9.90 -19.54 17.92
N LEU A 23 -9.15 -20.50 17.35
CA LEU A 23 -8.09 -20.20 16.39
C LEU A 23 -8.66 -19.60 15.09
N ILE A 24 -9.73 -20.19 14.55
CA ILE A 24 -10.40 -19.67 13.34
C ILE A 24 -10.98 -18.28 13.62
N LEU A 25 -11.69 -18.11 14.73
CA LEU A 25 -12.27 -16.82 15.11
C LEU A 25 -11.19 -15.75 15.36
N GLY A 26 -10.08 -16.15 15.99
CA GLY A 26 -8.91 -15.31 16.18
C GLY A 26 -8.30 -14.87 14.85
N MET A 27 -8.13 -15.79 13.89
CA MET A 27 -7.66 -15.45 12.53
C MET A 27 -8.64 -14.53 11.79
N VAL A 28 -9.95 -14.75 11.91
CA VAL A 28 -10.98 -13.89 11.29
C VAL A 28 -10.96 -12.50 11.92
N LEU A 29 -10.84 -12.39 13.24
CA LEU A 29 -10.73 -11.12 13.94
C LEU A 29 -9.47 -10.35 13.50
N VAL A 30 -8.32 -11.02 13.41
CA VAL A 30 -7.08 -10.43 12.91
C VAL A 30 -7.23 -9.96 11.47
N LYS A 31 -7.84 -10.77 10.59
CA LYS A 31 -8.15 -10.36 9.19
C LYS A 31 -9.04 -9.12 9.13
N ASN A 32 -10.08 -9.06 9.98
CA ASN A 32 -11.03 -7.94 10.00
C ASN A 32 -10.42 -6.64 10.56
N ILE A 33 -9.45 -6.73 11.47
CA ILE A 33 -8.70 -5.57 11.96
C ILE A 33 -7.77 -5.04 10.85
N PHE A 34 -7.10 -5.93 10.11
CA PHE A 34 -6.24 -5.53 9.00
C PHE A 34 -7.01 -5.00 7.78
N SER A 35 -8.23 -5.46 7.53
CA SER A 35 -9.12 -4.87 6.51
C SER A 35 -9.77 -3.55 6.96
N GLY A 36 -9.65 -3.18 8.24
CA GLY A 36 -10.28 -1.98 8.83
C GLY A 36 -9.34 -0.79 9.02
N ALA A 37 -8.05 -0.92 8.72
CA ALA A 37 -7.18 0.25 8.60
C ALA A 37 -7.55 0.96 7.31
N SER A 38 -8.16 2.14 7.41
CA SER A 38 -8.45 2.97 6.24
C SER A 38 -7.18 3.11 5.39
N SER A 39 -7.17 2.45 4.22
CA SER A 39 -6.10 2.54 3.22
C SER A 39 -6.03 3.93 2.59
N ASN A 40 -7.07 4.74 2.82
CA ASN A 40 -7.13 6.14 2.44
C ASN A 40 -6.31 6.99 3.43
N VAL A 41 -5.13 7.42 3.01
CA VAL A 41 -4.26 8.28 3.80
C VAL A 41 -4.40 9.73 3.35
N LEU A 42 -5.36 10.47 3.93
CA LEU A 42 -5.51 11.90 3.64
C LEU A 42 -4.44 12.78 4.29
N GLN A 43 -3.85 12.35 5.40
CA GLN A 43 -2.85 13.12 6.13
C GLN A 43 -1.69 12.24 6.60
N MET A 44 -0.47 12.72 6.36
CA MET A 44 0.75 12.08 6.86
C MET A 44 0.93 12.44 8.34
N ASN A 45 0.81 11.43 9.22
CA ASN A 45 1.08 11.56 10.66
C ASN A 45 2.14 10.52 11.08
N ASP A 46 2.63 10.61 12.31
CA ASP A 46 3.72 9.75 12.75
C ASP A 46 3.35 8.27 12.80
N LYS A 47 2.07 7.94 13.06
CA LYS A 47 1.60 6.54 12.99
C LYS A 47 1.71 5.98 11.57
N VAL A 48 1.34 6.77 10.55
CA VAL A 48 1.46 6.37 9.14
C VAL A 48 2.93 6.19 8.77
N LYS A 49 3.80 7.15 9.14
CA LYS A 49 5.25 7.04 8.91
C LYS A 49 5.82 5.78 9.56
N ASP A 50 5.42 5.44 10.77
CA ASP A 50 5.85 4.23 11.48
C ASP A 50 5.40 2.95 10.77
N GLN A 51 4.18 2.92 10.20
CA GLN A 51 3.73 1.79 9.39
C GLN A 51 4.53 1.67 8.10
N ILE A 52 4.77 2.78 7.39
CA ILE A 52 5.62 2.80 6.20
C ILE A 52 7.04 2.31 6.53
N ASN A 53 7.60 2.76 7.66
CA ASN A 53 8.93 2.34 8.11
C ASN A 53 9.04 0.82 8.31
N LYS A 54 7.98 0.16 8.76
CA LYS A 54 7.94 -1.31 8.91
C LYS A 54 7.92 -2.04 7.56
N LEU A 55 7.47 -1.39 6.49
CA LEU A 55 7.46 -1.98 5.15
C LEU A 55 8.85 -2.00 4.49
N PHE A 56 9.79 -1.18 4.97
CA PHE A 56 11.18 -1.23 4.56
C PHE A 56 11.88 -2.45 5.16
N VAL A 57 11.67 -3.60 4.53
CA VAL A 57 12.51 -4.80 4.71
C VAL A 57 13.84 -4.62 3.98
N GLU A 58 14.85 -5.42 4.35
CA GLU A 58 16.25 -5.30 3.90
C GLU A 58 16.37 -4.91 2.41
N ASP A 59 17.19 -3.89 2.15
CA ASP A 59 17.50 -3.31 0.84
C ASP A 59 16.35 -2.68 0.03
N LYS A 60 15.12 -2.61 0.56
CA LYS A 60 14.05 -1.82 -0.09
C LYS A 60 14.34 -0.32 -0.05
N ARG A 61 14.28 0.29 -1.23
CA ARG A 61 14.56 1.72 -1.47
C ARG A 61 13.30 2.58 -1.59
N THR A 62 12.18 1.98 -1.96
CA THR A 62 10.88 2.63 -2.01
C THR A 62 9.80 1.62 -1.65
N VAL A 63 8.71 2.08 -1.04
CA VAL A 63 7.57 1.26 -0.61
C VAL A 63 6.27 2.02 -0.77
N VAL A 64 5.22 1.34 -1.21
CA VAL A 64 3.85 1.87 -1.19
C VAL A 64 3.06 1.30 -0.01
N TYR A 65 2.38 2.16 0.74
CA TYR A 65 1.55 1.77 1.88
C TYR A 65 0.10 1.55 1.44
N LEU A 66 -0.16 0.35 0.92
CA LEU A 66 -1.49 -0.16 0.59
C LEU A 66 -1.55 -1.66 0.86
N PRO A 67 -2.69 -2.18 1.36
CA PRO A 67 -2.90 -3.63 1.40
C PRO A 67 -2.93 -4.17 -0.04
N ASN A 68 -2.18 -5.24 -0.29
CA ASN A 68 -2.08 -5.90 -1.60
C ASN A 68 -1.70 -4.97 -2.77
N GLN A 69 -1.09 -3.82 -2.49
CA GLN A 69 -0.79 -2.78 -3.49
C GLN A 69 -2.04 -2.34 -4.29
N LEU A 70 -3.23 -2.42 -3.70
CA LEU A 70 -4.50 -2.07 -4.33
C LEU A 70 -5.17 -0.91 -3.59
N ALA A 71 -5.58 0.11 -4.34
CA ALA A 71 -6.40 1.21 -3.88
C ALA A 71 -7.79 1.12 -4.54
N GLU A 72 -8.81 0.81 -3.75
CA GLU A 72 -10.20 0.78 -4.18
C GLU A 72 -10.82 2.18 -3.98
N ILE A 73 -10.89 2.97 -5.05
CA ILE A 73 -11.24 4.40 -4.97
C ILE A 73 -12.62 4.61 -5.58
N LYS A 74 -13.55 5.15 -4.79
CA LYS A 74 -14.86 5.57 -5.28
C LYS A 74 -14.78 6.88 -6.05
N GLN A 75 -15.57 7.00 -7.10
CA GLN A 75 -15.74 8.25 -7.84
C GLN A 75 -16.23 9.37 -6.89
N GLY A 76 -15.67 10.56 -7.06
CA GLY A 76 -15.97 11.74 -6.24
C GLY A 76 -15.34 11.73 -4.83
N GLU A 77 -14.66 10.66 -4.42
CA GLU A 77 -14.01 10.59 -3.10
C GLU A 77 -12.53 11.02 -3.18
N ASP A 78 -12.10 11.88 -2.24
CA ASP A 78 -10.67 12.18 -2.05
C ASP A 78 -10.00 10.93 -1.44
N TRP A 79 -8.95 10.43 -2.11
CA TRP A 79 -8.20 9.26 -1.66
C TRP A 79 -6.70 9.52 -1.63
N GLY A 80 -5.99 9.07 -0.60
CA GLY A 80 -4.55 9.24 -0.51
C GLY A 80 -3.79 7.91 -0.49
N VAL A 81 -2.81 7.77 -1.39
CA VAL A 81 -1.84 6.67 -1.40
C VAL A 81 -0.53 7.17 -0.81
N ALA A 82 -0.17 6.66 0.36
CA ALA A 82 1.07 7.00 1.01
C ALA A 82 2.22 6.11 0.54
N PHE A 83 3.42 6.67 0.45
CA PHE A 83 4.62 5.94 0.07
C PHE A 83 5.84 6.48 0.83
N GLY A 84 6.92 5.69 0.83
CA GLY A 84 8.19 6.08 1.42
C GLY A 84 9.35 5.85 0.45
N VAL A 85 10.37 6.71 0.53
CA VAL A 85 11.64 6.58 -0.19
C VAL A 85 12.77 6.58 0.83
N LYS A 86 13.69 5.62 0.76
CA LYS A 86 14.81 5.48 1.69
C LYS A 86 16.15 5.55 0.98
N ASN A 87 17.03 6.42 1.45
CA ASN A 87 18.39 6.52 0.90
C ASN A 87 19.31 5.50 1.58
N LEU A 88 19.57 4.39 0.90
CA LEU A 88 20.45 3.31 1.38
C LEU A 88 21.95 3.51 1.06
N GLN A 89 22.37 4.70 0.62
CA GLN A 89 23.78 4.94 0.32
C GLN A 89 24.66 4.75 1.57
N LYS A 90 25.82 4.11 1.40
CA LYS A 90 26.83 3.89 2.44
C LYS A 90 28.12 4.62 2.06
N GLY A 91 28.96 4.92 3.05
CA GLY A 91 30.31 5.49 2.83
C GLY A 91 30.35 6.98 2.52
N THR A 92 29.25 7.71 2.71
CA THR A 92 29.20 9.17 2.65
C THR A 92 28.21 9.71 3.67
N VAL A 93 28.36 10.99 4.02
CA VAL A 93 27.40 11.77 4.82
C VAL A 93 26.62 12.76 3.95
N GLU A 94 26.97 12.89 2.67
CA GLU A 94 26.33 13.82 1.75
C GLU A 94 24.92 13.35 1.40
N ALA A 95 23.97 14.28 1.49
CA ALA A 95 22.59 14.01 1.11
C ALA A 95 22.45 13.93 -0.42
N GLY A 96 21.69 12.93 -0.88
CA GLY A 96 21.36 12.79 -2.29
C GLY A 96 20.17 13.66 -2.67
N ARG A 97 20.16 14.16 -3.91
CA ARG A 97 18.97 14.77 -4.51
C ARG A 97 18.14 13.67 -5.16
N PHE A 98 16.91 13.52 -4.70
CA PHE A 98 15.94 12.58 -5.24
C PHE A 98 14.82 13.35 -5.92
N HIS A 99 14.20 12.67 -6.88
CA HIS A 99 12.97 13.10 -7.53
C HIS A 99 12.05 11.89 -7.62
N TYR A 100 10.78 12.05 -7.27
CA TYR A 100 9.77 11.01 -7.50
C TYR A 100 8.73 11.49 -8.50
N GLU A 101 8.16 10.55 -9.24
CA GLU A 101 7.02 10.78 -10.12
C GLU A 101 6.03 9.60 -9.99
N VAL A 102 4.76 9.92 -9.78
CA VAL A 102 3.62 9.00 -9.81
C VAL A 102 2.98 9.09 -11.18
N LYS A 103 3.08 8.00 -11.95
CA LYS A 103 2.62 7.95 -13.34
C LYS A 103 1.93 6.65 -13.68
N VAL A 104 1.12 6.68 -14.71
CA VAL A 104 0.48 5.46 -15.24
C VAL A 104 1.56 4.56 -15.83
N SER A 105 1.48 3.27 -15.52
CA SER A 105 2.37 2.24 -16.05
C SER A 105 1.56 1.05 -16.52
N ASP A 106 0.68 1.31 -17.48
CA ASP A 106 -0.29 0.36 -17.99
C ASP A 106 -0.43 0.53 -19.52
N PRO A 107 0.33 -0.23 -20.32
CA PRO A 107 0.47 0.01 -21.76
C PRO A 107 -0.84 -0.18 -22.53
N ASP A 108 -1.76 -0.98 -22.00
CA ASP A 108 -3.03 -1.32 -22.65
C ASP A 108 -4.21 -0.53 -22.07
N VAL A 109 -3.94 0.47 -21.21
CA VAL A 109 -4.99 1.19 -20.47
C VAL A 109 -6.02 1.85 -21.38
N ARG A 110 -5.59 2.32 -22.55
CA ARG A 110 -6.48 2.93 -23.54
C ARG A 110 -7.48 1.93 -24.11
N THR A 111 -7.06 0.70 -24.35
CA THR A 111 -7.92 -0.38 -24.85
C THR A 111 -8.78 -0.95 -23.72
N LYS A 112 -8.21 -1.08 -22.52
CA LYS A 112 -8.87 -1.66 -21.34
C LYS A 112 -9.94 -0.74 -20.73
N CYS A 113 -9.63 0.56 -20.57
CA CYS A 113 -10.46 1.53 -19.88
C CYS A 113 -11.14 2.53 -20.82
N GLY A 114 -10.76 2.59 -22.10
CA GLY A 114 -11.30 3.55 -23.07
C GLY A 114 -10.83 4.99 -22.88
N ILE A 115 -9.88 5.24 -21.97
CA ILE A 115 -9.34 6.57 -21.64
C ILE A 115 -7.81 6.58 -21.71
N GLY A 116 -7.22 7.74 -21.97
CA GLY A 116 -5.77 7.87 -22.13
C GLY A 116 -5.04 7.96 -20.78
N GLU A 117 -3.74 7.65 -20.80
CA GLU A 117 -2.85 7.80 -19.63
C GLU A 117 -2.91 9.22 -19.06
N ARG A 118 -2.92 10.26 -19.90
CA ARG A 118 -2.98 11.66 -19.45
C ARG A 118 -4.26 11.99 -18.68
N ASP A 119 -5.39 11.44 -19.11
CA ASP A 119 -6.67 11.65 -18.42
C ASP A 119 -6.65 10.97 -17.05
N ILE A 120 -6.06 9.78 -16.97
CA ILE A 120 -5.88 9.03 -15.71
C ILE A 120 -4.89 9.72 -14.77
N GLU A 121 -3.77 10.20 -15.29
CA GLU A 121 -2.78 10.95 -14.50
C GLU A 121 -3.36 12.26 -13.95
N SER A 122 -4.40 12.81 -14.59
CA SER A 122 -5.12 13.99 -14.09
C SER A 122 -5.95 13.70 -12.83
N TRP A 123 -6.20 12.42 -12.52
CA TRP A 123 -6.85 12.03 -11.26
C TRP A 123 -5.96 12.33 -10.05
N VAL A 124 -4.64 12.44 -10.24
CA VAL A 124 -3.71 12.84 -9.17
C VAL A 124 -3.83 14.35 -8.93
N LYS A 125 -4.59 14.73 -7.90
CA LYS A 125 -4.86 16.11 -7.49
C LYS A 125 -3.61 16.80 -6.93
N THR A 126 -2.83 16.08 -6.12
CA THR A 126 -1.57 16.58 -5.51
C THR A 126 -0.59 15.44 -5.27
N GLY A 127 0.71 15.74 -5.17
CA GLY A 127 1.74 14.73 -4.89
C GLY A 127 2.04 13.83 -6.09
N ARG A 128 1.86 14.36 -7.31
CA ARG A 128 2.24 13.67 -8.55
C ARG A 128 3.75 13.55 -8.70
N ALA A 129 4.48 14.61 -8.39
CA ALA A 129 5.93 14.62 -8.43
C ALA A 129 6.46 15.65 -7.43
N ASP A 130 7.69 15.44 -6.95
CA ASP A 130 8.40 16.40 -6.11
C ASP A 130 9.89 16.12 -6.11
N ASP A 131 10.66 17.11 -5.69
CA ASP A 131 12.10 17.01 -5.44
C ASP A 131 12.38 17.00 -3.94
N MET A 132 13.31 16.15 -3.51
CA MET A 132 13.63 16.04 -2.09
C MET A 132 15.11 15.74 -1.86
N VAL A 133 15.61 16.15 -0.71
CA VAL A 133 16.98 15.87 -0.28
C VAL A 133 16.92 14.86 0.85
N ILE A 134 17.53 13.69 0.64
CA ILE A 134 17.49 12.59 1.62
C ILE A 134 18.92 12.25 2.03
N ALA A 135 19.23 12.47 3.31
CA ALA A 135 20.51 12.08 3.89
C ALA A 135 20.67 10.55 3.91
N PRO A 136 21.90 10.02 3.86
CA PRO A 136 22.16 8.59 3.98
C PRO A 136 21.49 7.98 5.22
N GLY A 137 20.78 6.87 5.05
CA GLY A 137 20.04 6.18 6.10
C GLY A 137 18.67 6.77 6.44
N GLN A 138 18.32 7.96 5.95
CA GLN A 138 17.03 8.61 6.19
C GLN A 138 15.96 8.21 5.16
N SER A 139 14.71 8.49 5.52
CA SER A 139 13.53 8.26 4.69
C SER A 139 12.75 9.55 4.44
N TYR A 140 12.22 9.69 3.23
CA TYR A 140 11.18 10.64 2.87
C TYR A 140 9.84 9.92 2.81
N PHE A 141 8.75 10.62 3.12
CA PHE A 141 7.38 10.09 3.05
C PHE A 141 6.50 11.05 2.26
N GLY A 142 5.74 10.52 1.30
CA GLY A 142 4.84 11.29 0.46
C GLY A 142 3.43 10.72 0.44
N ILE A 143 2.48 11.53 -0.05
CA ILE A 143 1.10 11.12 -0.33
C ILE A 143 0.74 11.60 -1.73
N ALA A 144 0.38 10.67 -2.61
CA ALA A 144 -0.30 10.99 -3.85
C ALA A 144 -1.81 11.01 -3.57
N ARG A 145 -2.44 12.18 -3.76
CA ARG A 145 -3.89 12.33 -3.57
C ARG A 145 -4.60 12.21 -4.90
N PHE A 146 -5.60 11.35 -4.92
CA PHE A 146 -6.46 11.04 -6.04
C PHE A 146 -7.85 11.63 -5.83
N LEU A 147 -8.45 12.09 -6.91
CA LEU A 147 -9.87 12.41 -7.00
C LEU A 147 -10.34 11.95 -8.38
N ILE A 148 -11.06 10.83 -8.42
CA ILE A 148 -11.56 10.26 -9.66
C ILE A 148 -12.90 10.92 -9.99
N PRO A 149 -13.08 11.54 -11.17
CA PRO A 149 -14.32 12.22 -11.50
C PRO A 149 -15.49 11.23 -11.64
N GLU A 150 -16.70 11.70 -11.37
CA GLU A 150 -17.93 10.96 -11.68
C GLU A 150 -17.99 10.65 -13.18
N GLY A 151 -18.41 9.42 -13.52
CA GLY A 151 -18.49 8.95 -14.90
C GLY A 151 -17.16 8.46 -15.48
N ALA A 152 -16.08 8.43 -14.69
CA ALA A 152 -14.87 7.72 -15.06
C ALA A 152 -15.16 6.22 -15.32
N PRO A 153 -14.38 5.54 -16.19
CA PRO A 153 -14.56 4.12 -16.41
C PRO A 153 -14.26 3.31 -15.15
N LEU A 154 -15.13 2.33 -14.88
CA LEU A 154 -14.92 1.34 -13.82
C LEU A 154 -13.86 0.33 -14.30
N CYS A 155 -12.60 0.63 -14.05
CA CYS A 155 -11.48 -0.23 -14.43
C CYS A 155 -10.36 -0.19 -13.40
N THR A 156 -9.43 -1.14 -13.49
CA THR A 156 -8.21 -1.16 -12.69
C THR A 156 -7.05 -0.60 -13.50
N VAL A 157 -6.29 0.36 -12.97
CA VAL A 157 -5.13 0.96 -13.64
C VAL A 157 -3.90 0.86 -12.76
N ARG A 158 -2.76 0.49 -13.35
CA ARG A 158 -1.48 0.44 -12.64
C ARG A 158 -0.77 1.79 -12.66
N PHE A 159 -0.32 2.23 -11.48
CA PHE A 159 0.58 3.36 -11.29
C PHE A 159 1.94 2.90 -10.79
N HIS A 160 2.99 3.63 -11.18
CA HIS A 160 4.33 3.51 -10.63
C HIS A 160 4.69 4.74 -9.83
N VAL A 161 5.37 4.52 -8.70
CA VAL A 161 6.18 5.54 -8.02
C VAL A 161 7.61 5.36 -8.50
N ALA A 162 8.01 6.13 -9.51
CA ALA A 162 9.35 6.11 -10.07
C ALA A 162 10.23 7.10 -9.31
N VAL A 163 11.35 6.62 -8.76
CA VAL A 163 12.30 7.44 -7.99
C VAL A 163 13.63 7.49 -8.73
N THR A 164 14.13 8.70 -8.94
CA THR A 164 15.50 8.95 -9.40
C THR A 164 16.33 9.58 -8.30
N LYS A 165 17.64 9.38 -8.38
CA LYS A 165 18.65 10.01 -7.54
C LYS A 165 19.72 10.59 -8.45
N ASP A 166 19.96 11.89 -8.34
CA ASP A 166 20.91 12.61 -9.19
C ASP A 166 20.68 12.32 -10.69
N ASN A 167 19.41 12.32 -11.11
CA ASN A 167 18.92 11.99 -12.46
C ASN A 167 19.17 10.54 -12.94
N VAL A 168 19.58 9.64 -12.06
CA VAL A 168 19.74 8.21 -12.34
C VAL A 168 18.61 7.44 -11.68
N ALA A 169 18.04 6.44 -12.37
CA ALA A 169 17.01 5.58 -11.79
C ALA A 169 17.50 4.96 -10.47
N TYR A 170 16.72 5.13 -9.41
CA TYR A 170 17.07 4.69 -8.06
C TYR A 170 16.24 3.51 -7.60
N ALA A 171 14.92 3.63 -7.73
CA ALA A 171 13.95 2.60 -7.36
C ALA A 171 12.61 2.86 -8.06
N THR A 172 11.81 1.81 -8.21
CA THR A 172 10.41 1.89 -8.64
C THR A 172 9.60 0.93 -7.80
N ASP A 173 8.40 1.33 -7.41
CA ASP A 173 7.37 0.43 -6.86
C ASP A 173 6.03 0.78 -7.50
N PHE A 174 5.04 -0.08 -7.33
CA PHE A 174 3.76 0.03 -8.02
C PHE A 174 2.58 -0.10 -7.07
N PHE A 175 1.43 0.38 -7.54
CA PHE A 175 0.13 0.09 -6.98
C PHE A 175 -0.93 0.15 -8.08
N ASP A 176 -1.99 -0.60 -7.87
CA ASP A 176 -3.16 -0.63 -8.74
C ASP A 176 -4.26 0.23 -8.11
N VAL A 177 -4.94 1.01 -8.94
CA VAL A 177 -6.13 1.79 -8.58
C VAL A 177 -7.32 1.11 -9.24
N GLU A 178 -8.25 0.59 -8.44
CA GLU A 178 -9.53 0.08 -8.90
C GLU A 178 -10.60 1.14 -8.70
N VAL A 179 -11.23 1.56 -9.80
CA VAL A 179 -12.28 2.58 -9.79
C VAL A 179 -13.63 1.95 -9.45
N LEU A 180 -14.22 2.41 -8.35
CA LEU A 180 -15.54 2.02 -7.88
C LEU A 180 -16.56 3.12 -8.14
N ALA A 181 -17.82 2.73 -8.35
CA ALA A 181 -18.95 3.65 -8.50
C ALA A 181 -19.38 4.27 -7.16
#